data_AF-A0A8T4U762-F1
#
_entry.id   AF-A0A8T4U762-F1
#
_cell.length_a   1.000
_cell.length_b   1.000
_cell.length_c   1.000
_cell.angle_alpha   90.00
_cell.angle_beta   90.00
_cell.angle_gamma   90.00
#
_symmetry.space_group_name_H-M   'P 1'
#
loop_
_entity.id
_entity.type
_entity.pdbx_description
1 polymer ?
#
loop_
_entity_poly.entity_id
_entity_poly.type
_entity_poly.pdbx_seq_one_letter_code
_entity_poly.pdbx_strand_id
1 'polypeptide(L)'
;EVYSYDAGSERWNVWHADSEIPSDLNILEPGKAYIVRSKAPADVKIAGKQQVGGVEVPVTTKLSKGWNLIGVFSQKPVQMEDAFLTITGKYASLYEFYVDSFRKVEIKEKDKLLQPGTGYWIYATEKGEIPS
;
A
#
# COMPACT_ATOMS: atom_id res chain seq x y z
N GLU A 1 -6.76 14.29 4.41
CA GLU A 1 -7.54 13.04 4.35
C GLU A 1 -6.56 11.88 4.26
N VAL A 2 -6.87 10.74 4.87
CA VAL A 2 -6.09 9.51 4.73
C VAL A 2 -7.02 8.41 4.24
N TYR A 3 -6.62 7.68 3.21
CA TYR A 3 -7.42 6.64 2.60
C TYR A 3 -6.74 5.28 2.68
N SER A 4 -7.52 4.22 2.83
CA SER A 4 -7.08 2.84 2.65
C SER A 4 -8.11 2.09 1.81
N TYR A 5 -7.68 1.06 1.08
CA TYR A 5 -8.57 0.24 0.28
C TYR A 5 -8.59 -1.19 0.82
N ASP A 6 -9.78 -1.64 1.21
CA ASP A 6 -10.04 -3.03 1.56
C ASP A 6 -10.47 -3.80 0.30
N ALA A 7 -9.53 -4.58 -0.24
CA ALA A 7 -9.77 -5.41 -1.41
C ALA A 7 -10.74 -6.58 -1.15
N GLY A 8 -10.93 -7.00 0.10
CA GLY A 8 -11.85 -8.09 0.44
C GLY A 8 -13.31 -7.66 0.37
N SER A 9 -13.59 -6.40 0.70
CA SER A 9 -14.93 -5.79 0.61
C SER A 9 -15.09 -4.82 -0.57
N GLU A 10 -14.02 -4.60 -1.34
CA GLU A 10 -13.91 -3.64 -2.44
C GLU A 10 -14.28 -2.20 -2.03
N ARG A 11 -13.95 -1.79 -0.81
CA ARG A 11 -14.33 -0.50 -0.24
C ARG A 11 -13.13 0.37 0.12
N TRP A 12 -13.34 1.67 -0.05
CA TRP A 12 -12.45 2.68 0.51
C TRP A 12 -12.87 2.99 1.94
N ASN A 13 -11.89 3.06 2.84
CA ASN A 13 -12.04 3.68 4.15
C ASN A 13 -11.27 5.00 4.17
N VAL A 14 -11.78 5.98 4.89
CA VAL A 14 -11.27 7.34 4.95
C VAL A 14 -11.23 7.86 6.38
N TRP A 15 -10.15 8.57 6.67
CA TRP A 15 -10.02 9.44 7.82
C TRP A 15 -9.99 10.89 7.38
N HIS A 16 -10.80 11.71 8.04
CA HIS A 16 -10.86 13.15 7.85
C HIS A 16 -10.18 13.85 9.03
N ALA A 17 -9.38 14.87 8.72
CA ALA A 17 -8.78 15.73 9.74
C ALA A 17 -9.81 16.67 10.39
N ASP A 18 -10.88 16.95 9.66
CA ASP A 18 -12.04 17.68 10.15
C ASP A 18 -12.94 16.71 10.93
N SER A 19 -13.05 16.92 12.24
CA SER A 19 -13.83 16.08 13.14
C SER A 19 -15.34 16.16 12.92
N GLU A 20 -15.83 17.17 12.19
CA GLU A 20 -17.25 17.27 11.83
C GLU A 20 -17.64 16.29 10.72
N ILE A 21 -16.65 15.78 9.97
CA ILE A 21 -16.86 14.80 8.90
C ILE A 21 -16.61 13.39 9.46
N PRO A 22 -17.61 12.49 9.42
CA PRO A 22 -17.44 11.11 9.89
C PRO A 22 -16.26 10.39 9.23
N SER A 23 -15.53 9.62 10.03
CA SER A 23 -14.41 8.79 9.58
C SER A 23 -14.69 7.31 9.88
N ASP A 24 -14.38 6.44 8.92
CA ASP A 24 -14.48 4.98 9.06
C ASP A 24 -13.09 4.31 9.08
N LEU A 25 -12.02 5.06 8.83
CA LEU A 25 -10.63 4.67 9.10
C LEU A 25 -10.15 5.30 10.41
N ASN A 26 -9.93 4.48 11.44
CA ASN A 26 -9.50 4.96 12.77
C ASN A 26 -8.19 4.31 13.26
N ILE A 27 -7.69 3.29 12.56
CA ILE A 27 -6.50 2.51 12.93
C ILE A 27 -5.63 2.33 11.68
N LEU A 28 -4.33 2.57 11.82
CA LEU A 28 -3.34 2.16 10.83
C LEU A 28 -2.82 0.77 11.20
N GLU A 29 -2.96 -0.18 10.29
CA GLU A 29 -2.56 -1.56 10.46
C GLU A 29 -1.30 -1.85 9.64
N PRO A 30 -0.31 -2.57 10.19
CA PRO A 30 0.83 -3.04 9.41
C PRO A 30 0.38 -3.88 8.21
N GLY A 31 1.11 -3.80 7.09
CA GLY A 31 0.79 -4.55 5.87
C GLY A 31 -0.41 -3.99 5.10
N LYS A 32 -0.85 -2.77 5.42
CA LYS A 32 -1.82 -2.01 4.61
C LYS A 32 -1.17 -0.77 4.03
N ALA A 33 -1.65 -0.41 2.84
CA ALA A 33 -1.29 0.83 2.19
C ALA A 33 -2.25 1.96 2.57
N TYR A 34 -1.69 3.16 2.67
CA TYR A 34 -2.42 4.37 3.00
C TYR A 34 -2.04 5.48 2.04
N ILE A 35 -3.05 6.14 1.47
CA ILE A 35 -2.87 7.34 0.65
C ILE A 35 -3.16 8.55 1.50
N VAL A 36 -2.17 9.42 1.68
CA VAL A 36 -2.33 10.67 2.41
C VAL A 36 -2.53 11.81 1.41
N ARG A 37 -3.63 12.54 1.55
CA ARG A 37 -3.94 13.74 0.77
C ARG A 37 -3.93 14.97 1.68
N SER A 38 -3.08 15.93 1.35
CA SER A 38 -2.97 17.20 2.07
C SER A 38 -3.26 18.38 1.13
N LYS A 39 -3.80 19.49 1.67
CA LYS A 39 -4.04 20.73 0.92
C LYS A 39 -2.80 21.63 0.81
N ALA A 40 -1.77 21.35 1.61
CA ALA A 40 -0.51 22.06 1.64
C ALA A 40 0.63 21.10 2.04
N PRO A 41 1.90 21.40 1.75
CA PRO A 41 3.02 20.62 2.27
C PRO A 41 2.91 20.42 3.78
N ALA A 42 3.06 19.18 4.24
CA ALA A 42 2.91 18.83 5.65
C ALA A 42 3.82 17.64 5.99
N ASP A 43 4.42 17.68 7.18
CA ASP A 43 5.14 16.54 7.73
C ASP A 43 4.15 15.55 8.34
N VAL A 44 4.13 14.32 7.84
CA VAL A 44 3.32 13.23 8.39
C VAL A 44 4.19 12.41 9.34
N LYS A 45 3.94 12.54 10.65
CA LYS A 45 4.60 11.71 11.67
C LYS A 45 3.74 10.48 11.95
N ILE A 46 4.16 9.32 11.47
CA ILE A 46 3.51 8.05 11.78
C ILE A 46 4.18 7.47 13.03
N ALA A 47 3.46 7.46 14.15
CA ALA A 47 3.90 6.77 15.36
C ALA A 47 3.49 5.30 15.27
N GLY A 48 4.46 4.41 15.24
CA GLY A 48 4.26 2.97 15.34
C GLY A 48 5.23 2.37 16.33
N LYS A 49 4.82 1.29 17.02
CA LYS A 49 5.77 0.45 17.75
C LYS A 49 6.28 -0.61 16.77
N GLN A 50 7.54 -0.52 16.37
CA GLN A 50 8.23 -1.69 15.81
C GLN A 50 8.12 -2.79 16.87
N GLN A 51 7.79 -4.04 16.50
CA GLN A 51 7.66 -5.10 17.50
C GLN A 51 9.02 -5.36 18.15
N VAL A 52 9.21 -4.81 19.36
CA VAL A 52 10.38 -5.05 20.20
C VAL A 52 10.10 -6.32 21.01
N GLY A 53 10.78 -7.42 20.68
CA GLY A 53 10.56 -8.72 21.35
C GLY A 53 11.35 -9.93 20.80
N GLY A 54 12.14 -9.78 19.73
CA GLY A 54 13.11 -10.80 19.29
C GLY A 54 12.59 -11.89 18.35
N VAL A 55 11.31 -11.87 17.99
CA VAL A 55 10.80 -12.61 16.82
C VAL A 55 10.19 -11.59 15.88
N GLU A 56 10.96 -11.16 14.89
CA GLU A 56 10.47 -10.35 13.80
C GLU A 56 9.59 -11.26 12.93
N VAL A 57 8.29 -11.31 13.20
CA VAL A 57 7.36 -11.88 12.21
C VAL A 57 7.37 -10.90 11.06
N PRO A 58 7.80 -11.29 9.85
CA PRO A 58 7.74 -10.40 8.70
C PRO A 58 6.30 -9.94 8.54
N VAL A 59 6.09 -8.63 8.51
CA VAL A 59 4.76 -8.11 8.20
C VAL A 59 4.48 -8.53 6.75
N THR A 60 3.32 -9.13 6.50
CA THR A 60 2.90 -9.48 5.13
C THR A 60 1.68 -8.68 4.76
N THR A 61 1.66 -8.19 3.51
CA THR A 61 0.45 -7.62 2.91
C THR A 61 -0.31 -8.75 2.23
N LYS A 62 -1.55 -8.98 2.67
CA LYS A 62 -2.44 -9.98 2.10
C LYS A 62 -3.14 -9.43 0.86
N LEU A 63 -3.11 -10.18 -0.23
CA LEU A 63 -3.79 -9.87 -1.47
C LEU A 63 -5.08 -10.68 -1.61
N SER A 64 -6.16 -9.98 -1.89
CA SER A 64 -7.39 -10.58 -2.40
C SER A 64 -7.30 -10.75 -3.92
N LYS A 65 -8.02 -11.71 -4.48
CA LYS A 65 -8.19 -11.77 -5.93
C LYS A 65 -8.86 -10.48 -6.42
N GLY A 66 -8.33 -9.86 -7.46
CA GLY A 66 -8.77 -8.57 -7.98
C GLY A 66 -7.80 -7.43 -7.65
N TRP A 67 -8.31 -6.22 -7.56
CA TRP A 67 -7.51 -5.03 -7.28
C TRP A 67 -7.13 -4.93 -5.82
N ASN A 68 -5.86 -4.65 -5.53
CA ASN A 68 -5.36 -4.37 -4.20
C ASN A 68 -4.53 -3.10 -4.23
N LEU A 69 -4.64 -2.30 -3.17
CA LEU A 69 -3.75 -1.17 -2.92
C LEU A 69 -2.61 -1.65 -2.03
N ILE A 70 -1.37 -1.50 -2.51
CA ILE A 70 -0.16 -1.89 -1.80
C ILE A 70 0.81 -0.71 -1.72
N GLY A 71 1.75 -0.79 -0.79
CA GLY A 71 2.86 0.14 -0.64
C GLY A 71 4.10 -0.64 -0.24
N VAL A 72 5.27 -0.03 -0.38
CA VAL A 72 6.53 -0.68 0.01
C VAL A 72 6.96 -0.15 1.37
N PHE A 73 7.09 -1.05 2.34
CA PHE A 73 7.57 -0.75 3.69
C PHE A 73 9.10 -0.83 3.76
N SER A 74 9.76 -0.04 2.90
CA SER A 74 11.22 0.11 2.86
C SER A 74 11.58 1.58 2.88
N GLN A 75 12.75 1.92 3.44
CA GLN A 75 13.33 3.27 3.34
C GLN A 75 14.15 3.47 2.06
N LYS A 76 14.38 2.40 1.30
CA LYS A 76 15.14 2.40 0.04
C LYS A 76 14.30 1.81 -1.09
N PRO A 77 14.55 2.20 -2.34
CA PRO A 77 13.91 1.55 -3.48
C PRO A 77 14.13 0.04 -3.47
N VAL A 78 13.08 -0.74 -3.76
CA VAL A 78 13.09 -2.21 -3.76
C VAL A 78 12.85 -2.71 -5.17
N GLN A 79 13.60 -3.74 -5.59
CA GLN A 79 13.34 -4.38 -6.88
C GLN A 79 11.99 -5.09 -6.86
N MET A 80 11.21 -4.92 -7.92
CA MET A 80 9.90 -5.55 -8.03
C MET A 80 9.97 -7.08 -7.92
N GLU A 81 10.96 -7.69 -8.57
CA GLU A 81 11.17 -9.14 -8.56
C GLU A 81 11.38 -9.66 -7.14
N ASP A 82 12.11 -8.93 -6.30
CA ASP A 82 12.34 -9.27 -4.91
C ASP A 82 11.06 -9.09 -4.07
N ALA A 83 10.34 -7.98 -4.27
CA ALA A 83 9.13 -7.66 -3.53
C ALA A 83 7.97 -8.64 -3.82
N PHE A 84 7.88 -9.14 -5.06
CA PHE A 84 6.76 -9.96 -5.55
C PHE A 84 7.13 -11.41 -5.82
N LEU A 85 8.29 -11.87 -5.34
CA LEU A 85 8.76 -13.24 -5.50
C LEU A 85 7.73 -14.30 -5.06
N THR A 86 6.97 -14.02 -4.01
CA THR A 86 5.94 -14.93 -3.46
C THR A 86 4.66 -14.99 -4.28
N ILE A 87 4.47 -14.05 -5.21
CA ILE A 87 3.28 -13.92 -6.05
C ILE A 87 3.62 -13.96 -7.55
N THR A 88 4.80 -14.44 -7.92
CA THR A 88 5.18 -14.61 -9.34
C THR A 88 4.12 -15.42 -10.08
N GLY A 89 3.63 -14.88 -11.20
CA GLY A 89 2.54 -15.49 -11.99
C GLY A 89 1.13 -15.35 -11.39
N LYS A 90 0.99 -14.71 -10.23
CA LYS A 90 -0.28 -14.51 -9.50
C LYS A 90 -0.85 -13.09 -9.61
N TYR A 91 -0.27 -12.26 -10.46
CA TYR A 91 -0.79 -10.94 -10.78
C TYR A 91 -0.67 -10.68 -12.29
N ALA A 92 -1.54 -9.82 -12.81
CA ALA A 92 -1.60 -9.52 -14.24
C ALA A 92 -1.16 -8.09 -14.56
N SER A 93 -1.23 -7.18 -13.58
CA SER A 93 -0.92 -5.76 -13.81
C SER A 93 -0.50 -5.08 -12.52
N LEU A 94 0.39 -4.10 -12.67
CA LEU A 94 0.78 -3.19 -11.60
C LEU A 94 0.74 -1.74 -12.12
N TYR A 95 0.15 -0.86 -11.34
CA TYR A 95 0.07 0.56 -11.65
C TYR A 95 0.57 1.40 -10.49
N GLU A 96 1.44 2.36 -10.78
CA GLU A 96 1.80 3.41 -9.83
C GLU A 96 0.65 4.40 -9.68
N PHE A 97 0.29 4.75 -8.44
CA PHE A 97 -0.77 5.71 -8.18
C PHE A 97 -0.20 7.09 -7.80
N TYR A 98 -0.38 8.05 -8.71
CA TYR A 98 -0.05 9.45 -8.44
C TYR A 98 -1.29 10.20 -7.96
N VAL A 99 -1.31 10.53 -6.66
CA VAL A 99 -2.44 11.24 -6.02
C VAL A 99 -2.70 12.60 -6.70
N ASP A 100 -1.65 13.30 -7.10
CA ASP A 100 -1.75 14.67 -7.63
C ASP A 100 -2.31 14.74 -9.06
N SER A 101 -2.16 13.66 -9.83
CA SER A 101 -2.58 13.63 -11.23
C SER A 101 -3.64 12.58 -11.55
N PHE A 102 -4.02 11.74 -10.57
CA PHE A 102 -4.84 10.55 -10.76
C PHE A 102 -4.37 9.67 -11.94
N ARG A 103 -3.08 9.75 -12.28
CA ARG A 103 -2.51 8.95 -13.36
C ARG A 103 -2.12 7.58 -12.83
N LYS A 104 -2.39 6.58 -13.65
CA LYS A 104 -1.95 5.21 -13.47
C LYS A 104 -0.89 4.93 -14.53
N VAL A 105 0.34 4.70 -14.12
CA VAL A 105 1.42 4.29 -15.04
C VAL A 105 1.59 2.80 -14.88
N GLU A 106 1.32 2.05 -15.94
CA GLU A 106 1.58 0.61 -15.94
C GLU A 106 3.07 0.37 -15.74
N ILE A 107 3.38 -0.53 -14.82
CA ILE A 107 4.74 -0.96 -14.56
C ILE A 107 4.95 -2.30 -15.23
N LYS A 108 5.86 -2.33 -16.22
CA LYS A 108 6.35 -3.56 -16.83
C LYS A 108 7.47 -4.13 -15.95
N GLU A 109 7.44 -5.45 -15.77
CA GLU A 109 8.22 -6.19 -14.76
C GLU A 109 9.73 -5.99 -14.82
N LYS A 110 10.30 -5.70 -15.99
CA LYS A 110 11.75 -5.83 -16.20
C LYS A 110 12.65 -4.72 -15.69
N ASP A 111 12.13 -3.54 -15.33
CA ASP A 111 12.99 -2.36 -15.13
C ASP A 111 12.59 -1.38 -14.00
N LYS A 112 11.69 -1.75 -13.07
CA LYS A 112 11.21 -0.75 -12.09
C LYS A 112 11.45 -1.11 -10.63
N LEU A 113 12.17 -0.19 -9.97
CA LEU A 113 12.28 -0.08 -8.53
C LEU A 113 10.98 0.50 -7.96
N LEU A 114 10.37 -0.23 -7.02
CA LEU A 114 9.31 0.28 -6.19
C LEU A 114 9.88 1.31 -5.20
N GLN A 115 9.26 2.48 -5.13
CA GLN A 115 9.74 3.61 -4.36
C GLN A 115 9.07 3.66 -2.97
N PRO A 116 9.85 3.93 -1.91
CA PRO A 116 9.29 4.29 -0.60
C PRO A 116 8.30 5.45 -0.71
N GLY A 117 7.19 5.36 0.03
CA GLY A 117 6.18 6.42 0.07
C GLY A 117 5.23 6.45 -1.14
N THR A 118 5.41 5.55 -2.12
CA THR A 118 4.52 5.44 -3.27
C THR A 118 3.47 4.35 -3.08
N GLY A 119 2.22 4.64 -3.45
CA GLY A 119 1.13 3.66 -3.50
C GLY A 119 1.01 3.01 -4.87
N TYR A 120 0.73 1.70 -4.89
CA TYR A 120 0.60 0.91 -6.12
C TYR A 120 -0.72 0.13 -6.14
N TRP A 121 -1.32 0.03 -7.31
CA TRP A 121 -2.44 -0.86 -7.59
C TRP A 121 -1.94 -2.12 -8.25
N ILE A 122 -2.13 -3.26 -7.59
CA ILE A 122 -1.84 -4.57 -8.17
C ILE A 122 -3.14 -5.31 -8.46
N TYR A 123 -3.25 -5.90 -9.64
CA TYR A 123 -4.34 -6.82 -9.96
C TYR A 123 -3.87 -8.26 -9.76
N ALA A 124 -4.26 -8.85 -8.63
CA ALA A 124 -3.95 -10.24 -8.32
C ALA A 124 -4.96 -11.18 -8.99
N THR A 125 -4.48 -12.21 -9.69
CA THR A 125 -5.34 -13.19 -10.37
C THR A 125 -5.90 -14.24 -9.40
N GLU A 126 -5.25 -14.38 -8.24
CA GLU A 126 -5.63 -15.23 -7.12
C GLU A 126 -5.21 -14.59 -5.78
N LYS A 127 -5.54 -15.23 -4.65
CA LYS A 127 -5.08 -14.76 -3.33
C LYS A 127 -3.58 -14.97 -3.18
N GLY A 128 -2.90 -14.07 -2.47
CA GLY A 128 -1.47 -14.14 -2.24
C GLY A 128 -1.02 -13.30 -1.06
N GLU A 129 0.27 -13.36 -0.75
CA GLU A 129 0.89 -12.56 0.30
C GLU A 129 2.22 -12.03 -0.20
N ILE A 130 2.50 -10.75 0.01
CA ILE A 130 3.79 -10.12 -0.27
C ILE A 130 4.48 -9.74 1.04
N PRO A 131 5.80 -9.90 1.17
CA PRO A 131 6.55 -9.35 2.28
C PRO A 131 6.39 -7.81 2.33
N SER A 132 6.29 -7.25 3.53
CA SER A 132 6.25 -5.81 3.78
C SER A 132 7.34 -5.41 4.76
#